data_AF-A0A1B6IY32-F1
#
_entry.id   AF-A0A1B6IY32-F1
#
_cell.length_a   1.000
_cell.length_b   1.000
_cell.length_c   1.000
_cell.angle_alpha   90.00
_cell.angle_beta   90.00
_cell.angle_gamma   90.00
#
_symmetry.space_group_name_H-M   'P 1'
#
loop_
_entity.id
_entity.type
_entity.pdbx_description
1 polymer ?
#
loop_
_entity_poly.entity_id
_entity_poly.type
_entity_poly.pdbx_seq_one_letter_code
_entity_poly.pdbx_strand_id
1 'polypeptide(L)'
;TDIVYFIWTSANDDVRTRRINELYELYVEELNKNLKHINRSESLSHEEVKVVVKRLIPLSFIMGVIIQIFIGEKTPENVEAFFDKGREEESYQIYKMAFSNEKFRQNRLPKLIQQLELAGVFEYLQSAKKSFSKNNS
;
A
#
# COMPACT_ATOMS: atom_id res chain seq x y z
N THR A 1 4.83 -9.04 -3.27
CA THR A 1 3.89 -8.43 -2.30
C THR A 1 4.65 -7.67 -1.24
N ASP A 2 5.75 -8.22 -0.72
CA ASP A 2 6.62 -7.60 0.29
C ASP A 2 6.98 -6.13 0.01
N ILE A 3 7.55 -5.83 -1.16
CA ILE A 3 7.92 -4.43 -1.49
C ILE A 3 6.72 -3.46 -1.45
N VAL A 4 5.53 -3.88 -1.90
CA VAL A 4 4.32 -3.05 -1.85
C VAL A 4 3.88 -2.83 -0.41
N TYR A 5 3.92 -3.87 0.41
CA TYR A 5 3.67 -3.75 1.84
C TYR A 5 4.62 -2.72 2.46
N PHE A 6 5.94 -2.88 2.27
CA PHE A 6 6.96 -1.97 2.80
C PHE A 6 6.74 -0.52 2.36
N ILE A 7 6.45 -0.26 1.08
CA ILE A 7 6.17 1.09 0.57
C ILE A 7 5.00 1.74 1.33
N TRP A 8 3.93 1.00 1.54
CA TRP A 8 2.70 1.59 2.08
C TRP A 8 2.62 1.57 3.60
N THR A 9 3.40 0.75 4.30
CA THR A 9 3.40 0.71 5.77
C THR A 9 4.62 1.36 6.41
N SER A 10 5.77 1.35 5.73
CA SER A 10 7.06 1.67 6.36
C SER A 10 7.80 2.82 5.68
N ALA A 11 7.65 2.99 4.37
CA ALA A 11 8.25 4.12 3.67
C ALA A 11 7.58 5.44 4.08
N ASN A 12 8.41 6.47 4.31
CA ASN A 12 7.91 7.80 4.63
C ASN A 12 7.37 8.52 3.38
N ASP A 13 6.82 9.71 3.60
CA ASP A 13 6.15 10.47 2.54
C ASP A 13 7.08 10.94 1.42
N ASP A 14 8.32 11.29 1.75
CA ASP A 14 9.33 11.73 0.78
C ASP A 14 9.73 10.56 -0.14
N VAL A 15 9.94 9.38 0.44
CA VAL A 15 10.26 8.17 -0.32
C VAL A 15 9.12 7.82 -1.28
N ARG A 16 7.87 7.83 -0.81
CA ARG A 16 6.71 7.49 -1.67
C ARG A 16 6.48 8.48 -2.81
N THR A 17 6.84 9.74 -2.64
CA THR A 17 6.52 10.81 -3.61
C THR A 17 7.66 11.14 -4.55
N ARG A 18 8.91 11.07 -4.08
CA ARG A 18 10.06 11.61 -4.81
C ARG A 18 11.17 10.60 -5.03
N ARG A 19 11.31 9.62 -4.14
CA ARG A 19 12.47 8.70 -4.11
C ARG A 19 12.09 7.24 -4.29
N ILE A 20 10.93 6.98 -4.90
CA ILE A 20 10.43 5.60 -5.04
C ILE A 20 11.31 4.75 -5.96
N ASN A 21 11.93 5.36 -6.97
CA ASN A 21 12.88 4.67 -7.85
C ASN A 21 14.17 4.30 -7.11
N GLU A 22 14.69 5.20 -6.26
CA GLU A 22 15.85 4.89 -5.40
C GLU A 22 15.54 3.72 -4.47
N LEU A 23 14.32 3.65 -3.92
CA LEU A 23 13.89 2.52 -3.10
C LEU A 23 13.87 1.21 -3.90
N TYR A 24 13.41 1.23 -5.15
CA TYR A 24 13.43 0.03 -6.01
C TYR A 24 14.84 -0.44 -6.31
N GLU A 25 15.76 0.49 -6.59
CA GLU A 25 17.18 0.18 -6.83
C GLU A 25 17.79 -0.50 -5.60
N LEU A 26 17.64 0.11 -4.41
CA LEU A 26 18.12 -0.46 -3.16
C LEU A 26 17.51 -1.84 -2.86
N TYR A 27 16.21 -2.01 -3.10
CA TYR A 27 15.52 -3.28 -2.91
C TYR A 27 16.08 -4.37 -3.83
N VAL A 28 16.31 -4.04 -5.11
CA VAL A 28 16.86 -4.96 -6.10
C VAL A 28 18.30 -5.35 -5.75
N GLU A 29 19.13 -4.37 -5.42
CA GLU A 29 20.53 -4.59 -5.06
C GLU A 29 20.65 -5.52 -3.85
N GLU A 30 19.96 -5.22 -2.76
CA GLU A 30 20.04 -6.02 -1.54
C GLU A 30 19.37 -7.40 -1.69
N LEU A 31 18.23 -7.49 -2.39
CA LEU A 31 17.60 -8.79 -2.64
C LEU A 31 18.52 -9.70 -3.45
N ASN A 32 19.07 -9.22 -4.56
CA ASN A 32 19.94 -10.02 -5.43
C ASN A 32 21.24 -10.42 -4.73
N LYS A 33 21.84 -9.50 -3.98
CA LYS A 33 23.02 -9.77 -3.15
C LYS A 33 22.75 -10.89 -2.14
N ASN A 34 21.61 -10.82 -1.44
CA ASN A 34 21.23 -11.83 -0.46
C ASN A 34 20.88 -13.17 -1.10
N LEU A 35 20.18 -13.20 -2.23
CA LEU A 35 19.91 -14.41 -3.01
C LEU A 35 21.22 -15.10 -3.42
N LYS A 36 22.18 -14.34 -3.95
CA LYS A 36 23.51 -14.87 -4.29
C LYS A 36 24.22 -15.44 -3.07
N HIS A 37 24.14 -14.77 -1.92
CA HIS A 37 24.78 -15.22 -0.68
C HIS A 37 24.24 -16.59 -0.20
N ILE A 38 22.95 -16.87 -0.45
CA ILE A 38 22.32 -18.16 -0.12
C ILE A 38 22.33 -19.16 -1.31
N ASN A 39 23.23 -18.97 -2.27
CA ASN A 39 23.41 -19.81 -3.47
C ASN A 39 22.14 -19.95 -4.34
N ARG A 40 21.35 -18.88 -4.44
CA ARG A 40 20.22 -18.77 -5.38
C ARG A 40 20.66 -18.05 -6.65
N SER A 41 20.25 -18.59 -7.80
CA SER A 41 20.58 -18.05 -9.13
C SER A 41 19.54 -17.03 -9.62
N GLU A 42 18.39 -16.99 -8.96
CA GLU A 42 17.34 -16.04 -9.23
C GLU A 42 17.82 -14.61 -8.98
N SER A 43 17.45 -13.71 -9.88
CA SER A 43 17.69 -12.28 -9.75
C SER A 43 16.47 -11.52 -10.21
N LEU A 44 16.28 -10.35 -9.64
CA LEU A 44 15.21 -9.43 -10.00
C LEU A 44 15.83 -8.17 -10.57
N SER A 45 15.31 -7.68 -11.69
CA SER A 45 15.69 -6.38 -12.25
C SER A 45 14.80 -5.25 -11.72
N HIS A 46 15.27 -4.03 -11.87
CA HIS A 46 14.51 -2.82 -11.54
C HIS A 46 13.17 -2.74 -12.29
N GLU A 47 13.16 -3.09 -13.58
CA GLU A 47 11.94 -3.06 -14.38
C GLU A 47 10.94 -4.14 -13.94
N GLU A 48 11.42 -5.32 -13.55
CA GLU A 48 10.55 -6.37 -12.99
C GLU A 48 9.91 -5.93 -11.66
N VAL A 49 10.64 -5.22 -10.80
CA VAL A 49 10.05 -4.63 -9.58
C VAL A 49 8.92 -3.66 -9.93
N LYS A 50 9.15 -2.73 -10.86
CA LYS A 50 8.12 -1.77 -11.28
C LYS A 50 6.88 -2.48 -11.81
N VAL A 51 7.06 -3.53 -12.61
CA VAL A 51 5.95 -4.35 -13.13
C VAL A 51 5.20 -5.02 -11.97
N VAL A 52 5.91 -5.59 -10.99
CA VAL A 52 5.28 -6.23 -9.82
C VAL A 52 4.50 -5.21 -8.99
N VAL A 53 5.07 -4.03 -8.72
CA VAL A 53 4.39 -2.96 -7.96
C VAL A 53 3.15 -2.48 -8.71
N LYS A 54 3.26 -2.24 -10.02
CA LYS A 54 2.13 -1.82 -10.85
C LYS A 54 1.04 -2.88 -10.96
N ARG A 55 1.39 -4.17 -10.98
CA ARG A 55 0.40 -5.27 -10.92
C ARG A 55 -0.34 -5.31 -9.59
N LEU A 56 0.34 -4.94 -8.51
CA LEU A 56 -0.18 -4.97 -7.15
C LEU A 56 -0.71 -3.61 -6.68
N ILE A 57 -0.92 -2.66 -7.60
CA ILE A 57 -1.47 -1.33 -7.30
C ILE A 57 -2.79 -1.35 -6.55
N PRO A 58 -3.71 -2.32 -6.72
CA PRO A 58 -4.94 -2.35 -5.91
C PRO A 58 -4.64 -2.60 -4.43
N LEU A 59 -3.58 -3.36 -4.13
CA LEU A 59 -3.13 -3.62 -2.77
C LEU A 59 -2.62 -2.33 -2.10
N SER A 60 -2.05 -1.40 -2.88
CA SER A 60 -1.63 -0.08 -2.41
C SER A 60 -2.80 0.70 -1.79
N PHE A 61 -4.01 0.59 -2.33
CA PHE A 61 -5.18 1.26 -1.77
C PHE A 61 -5.54 0.70 -0.38
N ILE A 62 -5.56 -0.62 -0.26
CA ILE A 62 -5.82 -1.31 1.01
C ILE A 62 -4.74 -0.92 2.03
N MET A 63 -3.47 -1.06 1.69
CA MET A 63 -2.37 -0.78 2.61
C MET A 63 -2.26 0.71 2.96
N GLY A 64 -2.49 1.59 1.98
CA GLY A 64 -2.35 3.04 2.13
C GLY A 64 -3.50 3.70 2.88
N VAL A 65 -4.72 3.16 2.85
CA VAL A 65 -5.89 3.78 3.51
C VAL A 65 -6.35 3.00 4.73
N ILE A 66 -6.42 1.67 4.62
CA ILE A 66 -6.93 0.81 5.70
C ILE A 66 -5.83 0.57 6.74
N ILE A 67 -4.64 0.15 6.29
CA ILE A 67 -3.59 -0.26 7.24
C ILE A 67 -2.93 0.92 7.95
N GLN A 68 -2.90 2.10 7.33
CA GLN A 68 -2.33 3.32 7.92
C GLN A 68 -2.94 3.73 9.27
N ILE A 69 -4.16 3.28 9.56
CA ILE A 69 -4.84 3.53 10.84
C ILE A 69 -4.20 2.73 11.98
N PHE A 70 -3.63 1.56 11.70
CA PHE A 70 -3.01 0.68 12.69
C PHE A 70 -1.53 0.97 12.95
N ILE A 71 -0.92 1.84 12.16
CA ILE A 71 0.52 2.19 12.29
C ILE A 71 0.73 3.66 12.65
N GLY A 72 -0.34 4.37 13.03
CA GLY A 72 -0.31 5.76 13.47
C GLY A 72 -0.04 5.92 14.96
N GLU A 73 0.08 7.16 15.43
CA GLU A 73 0.33 7.49 16.86
C GLU A 73 -0.77 6.97 17.82
N LYS A 74 -1.98 6.71 17.32
CA LYS A 74 -3.12 6.20 18.09
C LYS A 74 -3.64 4.90 17.48
N THR A 75 -2.78 3.88 17.45
CA THR A 75 -3.13 2.54 17.00
C THR A 75 -4.25 1.94 17.88
N PRO A 76 -5.29 1.34 17.29
CA PRO A 76 -6.29 0.58 18.03
C PRO A 76 -5.64 -0.55 18.84
N GLU A 77 -5.96 -0.65 20.13
CA GLU A 77 -5.41 -1.69 21.02
C GLU A 77 -5.93 -3.09 20.69
N ASN A 78 -7.16 -3.18 20.16
CA ASN A 78 -7.78 -4.44 19.73
C ASN A 78 -8.18 -4.34 18.25
N VAL A 79 -7.72 -5.31 17.45
CA VAL A 79 -8.04 -5.46 16.02
C VAL A 79 -8.77 -6.78 15.71
N GLU A 80 -9.11 -7.58 16.73
CA GLU A 80 -9.80 -8.86 16.56
C GLU A 80 -11.16 -8.70 15.90
N ALA A 81 -11.83 -7.57 16.13
CA ALA A 81 -13.11 -7.24 15.51
C ALA A 81 -13.07 -7.25 13.96
N PHE A 82 -11.90 -7.15 13.33
CA PHE A 82 -11.75 -7.25 11.87
C PHE A 82 -11.71 -8.69 11.36
N PHE A 83 -11.46 -9.67 12.23
CA PHE A 83 -11.25 -11.07 11.86
C PHE A 83 -12.43 -11.97 12.21
N ASP A 84 -13.33 -11.50 13.08
CA ASP A 84 -14.51 -12.25 13.50
C ASP A 84 -15.78 -11.74 12.81
N LYS A 85 -16.55 -12.66 12.23
CA LYS A 85 -17.88 -12.36 11.68
C LYS A 85 -18.85 -11.96 12.80
N GLY A 86 -19.67 -10.92 12.59
CA GLY A 86 -20.63 -10.44 13.58
C GLY A 86 -20.12 -9.29 14.47
N ARG A 87 -18.89 -8.81 14.23
CA ARG A 87 -18.27 -7.65 14.92
C ARG A 87 -18.13 -6.43 14.00
N GLU A 88 -19.01 -6.30 13.01
CA GLU A 88 -18.98 -5.22 12.02
C GLU A 88 -19.15 -3.83 12.65
N GLU A 89 -19.97 -3.71 13.69
CA GLU A 89 -20.16 -2.43 14.39
C GLU A 89 -18.89 -2.01 15.14
N GLU A 90 -18.21 -2.94 15.81
CA GLU A 90 -16.98 -2.65 16.55
C GLU A 90 -15.83 -2.26 15.61
N SER A 91 -15.64 -3.02 14.52
CA SER A 91 -14.68 -2.68 13.46
C SER A 91 -14.99 -1.32 12.81
N TYR A 92 -16.28 -0.98 12.62
CA TYR A 92 -16.69 0.35 12.17
C TYR A 92 -16.32 1.46 13.16
N GLN A 93 -16.52 1.26 14.48
CA GLN A 93 -16.15 2.27 15.48
C GLN A 93 -14.64 2.55 15.50
N ILE A 94 -13.80 1.52 15.28
CA ILE A 94 -12.35 1.68 15.16
C ILE A 94 -12.00 2.61 13.97
N TYR A 95 -12.57 2.35 12.78
CA TYR A 95 -12.38 3.23 11.64
C TYR A 95 -12.90 4.64 11.92
N LYS A 96 -14.11 4.76 12.47
CA LYS A 96 -14.74 6.04 12.78
C LYS A 96 -13.88 6.89 13.71
N MET A 97 -13.25 6.29 14.72
CA MET A 97 -12.34 6.99 15.62
C MET A 97 -11.14 7.58 14.87
N ALA A 98 -10.51 6.78 14.00
CA ALA A 98 -9.36 7.23 13.21
C ALA A 98 -9.75 8.35 12.22
N PHE A 99 -10.87 8.20 11.53
CA PHE A 99 -11.37 9.23 10.60
C PHE A 99 -11.97 10.44 11.30
N SER A 100 -12.34 10.36 12.58
CA SER A 100 -12.77 11.54 13.35
C SER A 100 -11.60 12.41 13.79
N ASN A 101 -10.36 11.89 13.75
CA ASN A 101 -9.15 12.64 14.08
C ASN A 101 -8.89 13.75 13.03
N GLU A 102 -8.89 15.00 13.47
CA GLU A 102 -8.69 16.17 12.61
C GLU A 102 -7.30 16.21 11.97
N LYS A 103 -6.23 15.94 12.73
CA LYS A 103 -4.86 15.87 12.21
C LYS A 103 -4.75 14.80 11.11
N PHE A 104 -5.41 13.66 11.29
CA PHE A 104 -5.46 12.62 10.25
C PHE A 104 -6.19 13.11 9.01
N ARG A 105 -7.41 13.66 9.14
CA ARG A 105 -8.22 14.14 8.01
C ARG A 105 -7.59 15.29 7.23
N GLN A 106 -7.00 16.27 7.91
CA GLN A 106 -6.49 17.48 7.28
C GLN A 106 -5.07 17.32 6.74
N ASN A 107 -4.24 16.47 7.37
CA ASN A 107 -2.83 16.37 7.02
C ASN A 107 -2.45 15.02 6.41
N ARG A 108 -2.86 13.91 7.03
CA ARG A 108 -2.40 12.57 6.63
C ARG A 108 -3.17 12.03 5.43
N LEU A 109 -4.50 12.03 5.51
CA LEU A 109 -5.36 11.46 4.49
C LEU A 109 -5.18 12.14 3.11
N PRO A 110 -5.12 13.48 2.97
CA PRO A 110 -4.94 14.11 1.66
C PRO A 110 -3.60 13.75 1.03
N LYS A 111 -2.53 13.67 1.82
CA LYS A 111 -1.21 13.22 1.35
C LYS A 111 -1.23 11.77 0.88
N LEU A 112 -1.91 10.88 1.61
CA LEU A 112 -2.06 9.48 1.20
C LEU A 112 -2.84 9.36 -0.12
N ILE A 113 -3.93 10.11 -0.28
CA ILE A 113 -4.70 10.14 -1.53
C ILE A 113 -3.84 10.64 -2.70
N GLN A 114 -3.08 11.72 -2.50
CA GLN A 114 -2.15 12.24 -3.51
C GLN A 114 -1.07 11.20 -3.86
N GLN A 115 -0.52 10.49 -2.88
CA GLN A 115 0.46 9.43 -3.12
C GLN A 115 -0.13 8.26 -3.92
N LEU A 116 -1.38 7.86 -3.63
CA LEU A 116 -2.09 6.83 -4.37
C LEU A 116 -2.36 7.26 -5.82
N GLU A 117 -2.70 8.54 -6.03
CA GLU A 117 -2.85 9.13 -7.36
C GLU A 117 -1.53 9.09 -8.14
N LEU A 118 -0.43 9.57 -7.55
CA LEU A 118 0.91 9.54 -8.16
C LEU A 118 1.38 8.12 -8.48
N ALA A 119 0.99 7.15 -7.65
CA ALA A 119 1.28 5.75 -7.89
C ALA A 119 0.47 5.14 -9.05
N GLY A 120 -0.55 5.84 -9.57
CA GLY A 120 -1.41 5.36 -10.67
C GLY A 120 -2.58 4.48 -10.23
N VAL A 121 -2.93 4.47 -8.93
CA VAL A 121 -3.99 3.61 -8.38
C VAL A 121 -5.34 3.93 -9.02
N PHE A 122 -5.69 5.21 -9.15
CA PHE A 122 -6.99 5.62 -9.70
C PHE A 122 -7.10 5.35 -11.20
N GLU A 123 -6.01 5.51 -11.95
CA GLU A 123 -5.95 5.18 -13.38
C GLU A 123 -6.19 3.68 -13.61
N TYR A 124 -5.58 2.84 -12.76
CA TYR A 124 -5.80 1.40 -12.77
C TYR A 124 -7.27 1.06 -12.49
N LEU A 125 -7.85 1.62 -11.42
CA LEU A 125 -9.25 1.34 -11.05
C LEU A 125 -10.23 1.76 -12.15
N GLN A 126 -9.97 2.89 -12.80
CA GLN A 126 -10.78 3.36 -13.93
C GLN A 126 -10.68 2.41 -15.13
N SER A 127 -9.46 1.92 -15.43
CA SER A 127 -9.21 0.96 -16.51
C SER A 127 -9.89 -0.39 -16.24
N ALA A 128 -9.80 -0.87 -15.00
CA ALA A 128 -10.47 -2.10 -14.56
C ALA A 128 -11.99 -2.00 -14.72
N LYS A 129 -12.61 -0.89 -14.29
CA LYS A 129 -14.05 -0.64 -14.45
C LYS A 129 -14.51 -0.73 -15.91
N LYS A 130 -13.75 -0.16 -16.85
CA LYS A 130 -14.05 -0.21 -18.30
C LYS A 130 -14.00 -1.65 -18.83
N SER A 131 -13.05 -2.46 -18.37
CA SER A 131 -12.92 -3.87 -18.75
C SER A 131 -14.14 -4.69 -18.30
N PHE A 132 -14.56 -4.53 -17.03
CA PHE A 132 -15.75 -5.21 -16.51
C PHE A 132 -17.03 -4.79 -17.23
N SER A 133 -17.16 -3.51 -17.61
CA SER A 133 -18.34 -3.04 -18.35
C SER A 133 -18.42 -3.63 -19.76
N LYS A 134 -17.27 -3.85 -20.43
CA LYS A 134 -17.23 -4.45 -21.78
C LYS A 134 -17.51 -5.94 -21.80
N ASN A 135 -17.16 -6.67 -20.74
CA ASN A 135 -17.41 -8.12 -20.65
C ASN A 135 -18.86 -8.49 -20.30
N ASN A 136 -19.68 -7.49 -19.93
CA ASN A 136 -21.09 -7.65 -19.57
C ASN A 136 -22.04 -7.06 -20.63
N SER A 137 -21.53 -6.68 -21.81
CA SER A 137 -22.29 -6.20 -22.98
C SER A 137 -22.11 -7.16 -24.14
#